data_AF-A0A3R7LIJ3-F1
#
_entry.id   AF-A0A3R7LIJ3-F1
#
_cell.length_a   1.000
_cell.length_b   1.000
_cell.length_c   1.000
_cell.angle_alpha   90.00
_cell.angle_beta   90.00
_cell.angle_gamma   90.00
#
_symmetry.space_group_name_H-M   'P 1'
#
loop_
_entity.id
_entity.type
_entity.pdbx_description
1 polymer ?
#
loop_
_entity_poly.entity_id
_entity_poly.type
_entity_poly.pdbx_seq_one_letter_code
_entity_poly.pdbx_strand_id
1 'polypeptide(L)'
;MLGDEEVIATAEAVVDAYLVGLLYPPTTAATKASSQASHLRYVLCGACMEKAPQLHVLKGASAEKPLNVLRRSAQVLYVLSCVVDMVHQGLTCTERDVYYRNTPLFPNGQRDVHVSIEHLCRWMNSARPLNVHTASKGVDTPVGVRQRCYTREGLRINASGKSILVGYISFDIPRSSTFSVFAAHPTQLTEGGIPQSQGDLAQTAIASMGTVVVDGTRQASGIIVDMAVGVRGCHFRGAGGPGSLPAAVVLVEKESTLRTLVEAEGVLGLGAPLSRCVFLCSKGYPCRASRLLLRRLHCELPKLPIFVLVDGDPHGMRIALTFLGLFGEDAAARRRRRRRPLPQHQQGTCVSANFLSALLPARWIGVRPSTLPHQTTGRAPLTSLDRRVLLHLIERVVEALSLLEDDKGDAGDVSLIRGSLTDLLREAEWMKEKSLKCALQAWPGGLSRLLCASPELGRLV
;
A
#
# COMPACT_ATOMS: atom_id res chain seq x y z
N MET A 1 4.42 -4.15 13.73
CA MET A 1 5.35 -3.08 13.30
C MET A 1 6.75 -3.45 13.77
N LEU A 2 7.81 -2.80 13.30
CA LEU A 2 9.15 -2.96 13.89
C LEU A 2 9.13 -2.35 15.29
N GLY A 3 9.95 -2.87 16.21
CA GLY A 3 10.07 -2.26 17.54
C GLY A 3 10.77 -0.91 17.44
N ASP A 4 10.37 0.07 18.25
CA ASP A 4 11.04 1.38 18.26
C ASP A 4 12.53 1.24 18.63
N GLU A 5 12.84 0.42 19.64
CA GLU A 5 14.20 0.04 20.04
C GLU A 5 15.02 -0.56 18.89
N GLU A 6 14.39 -1.39 18.06
CA GLU A 6 15.02 -2.05 16.91
C GLU A 6 15.37 -1.04 15.81
N VAL A 7 14.49 -0.05 15.58
CA VAL A 7 14.71 1.03 14.63
C VAL A 7 15.88 1.91 15.09
N ILE A 8 15.93 2.29 16.37
CA ILE A 8 17.02 3.10 16.93
C ILE A 8 18.36 2.36 16.86
N ALA A 9 18.43 1.11 17.35
CA ALA A 9 19.68 0.34 17.34
C ALA A 9 20.24 0.12 15.93
N THR A 10 19.35 0.03 14.92
CA THR A 10 19.78 -0.08 13.52
C THR A 10 20.17 1.27 12.92
N ALA A 11 19.53 2.36 13.35
CA ALA A 11 19.93 3.71 12.97
C ALA A 11 21.37 4.01 13.44
N GLU A 12 21.70 3.67 14.69
CA GLU A 12 23.06 3.78 15.24
C GLU A 12 24.05 2.96 14.41
N ALA A 13 23.75 1.69 14.13
CA ALA A 13 24.61 0.84 13.32
C ALA A 13 24.86 1.39 11.91
N VAL A 14 23.86 2.03 11.30
CA VAL A 14 24.01 2.71 10.00
C VAL A 14 24.95 3.90 10.10
N VAL A 15 24.83 4.72 11.15
CA VAL A 15 25.71 5.88 11.39
C VAL A 15 27.14 5.43 11.65
N ASP A 16 27.34 4.43 12.51
CA ASP A 16 28.66 3.87 12.81
C ASP A 16 29.34 3.34 11.55
N ALA A 17 28.62 2.55 10.76
CA ALA A 17 29.16 2.00 9.52
C ALA A 17 29.48 3.11 8.49
N TYR A 18 28.69 4.18 8.45
CA TYR A 18 28.96 5.34 7.61
C TYR A 18 30.23 6.09 8.05
N LEU A 19 30.38 6.34 9.36
CA LEU A 19 31.56 7.01 9.93
C LEU A 19 32.83 6.18 9.74
N VAL A 20 32.78 4.86 9.96
CA VAL A 20 33.90 3.96 9.70
C VAL A 20 34.30 4.01 8.22
N GLY A 21 33.33 3.99 7.30
CA GLY A 21 33.61 4.12 5.86
C GLY A 21 34.22 5.46 5.45
N LEU A 22 33.91 6.54 6.18
CA LEU A 22 34.45 7.87 5.94
C LEU A 22 35.87 8.04 6.51
N LEU A 23 36.11 7.54 7.72
CA LEU A 23 37.38 7.69 8.45
C LEU A 23 38.43 6.64 8.06
N TYR A 24 37.99 5.44 7.67
CA TYR A 24 38.83 4.32 7.26
C TYR A 24 38.42 3.84 5.87
N PRO A 25 38.60 4.66 4.82
CA PRO A 25 38.33 4.21 3.46
C PRO A 25 39.15 2.95 3.19
N PRO A 26 38.58 1.92 2.54
CA PRO A 26 39.32 0.70 2.27
C PRO A 26 40.58 1.08 1.51
N THR A 27 41.74 0.89 2.15
CA THR A 27 43.03 1.00 1.49
C THR A 27 42.95 0.15 0.24
N THR A 28 43.02 0.79 -0.91
CA THR A 28 43.30 0.11 -2.15
C THR A 28 44.61 -0.63 -1.94
N ALA A 29 44.57 -1.92 -1.60
CA ALA A 29 45.76 -2.75 -1.55
C ALA A 29 46.36 -2.72 -2.97
N ALA A 30 47.42 -1.95 -3.20
CA ALA A 30 48.80 -2.21 -2.79
C ALA A 30 49.39 -3.34 -3.63
N THR A 31 49.77 -2.99 -4.86
CA THR A 31 50.95 -3.58 -5.48
C THR A 31 52.16 -3.14 -4.65
N LYS A 32 52.96 -4.15 -4.27
CA LYS A 32 54.30 -4.11 -3.69
C LYS A 32 54.41 -4.07 -2.16
N ALA A 33 55.02 -5.14 -1.69
CA ALA A 33 55.52 -5.39 -0.36
C ALA A 33 56.33 -4.23 0.24
N SER A 34 56.17 -3.98 1.53
CA SER A 34 57.28 -3.97 2.49
C SER A 34 56.74 -3.81 3.91
N SER A 35 57.45 -4.44 4.84
CA SER A 35 57.26 -4.56 6.28
C SER A 35 57.19 -3.23 7.03
N GLN A 36 56.26 -3.10 7.97
CA GLN A 36 56.55 -3.01 9.41
C GLN A 36 55.24 -2.75 10.18
N ALA A 37 54.98 -3.61 11.15
CA ALA A 37 53.86 -3.52 12.06
C ALA A 37 54.11 -2.43 13.11
N SER A 38 53.09 -1.64 13.43
CA SER A 38 52.92 -1.13 14.79
C SER A 38 51.44 -1.11 15.18
N HIS A 39 51.25 -1.68 16.37
CA HIS A 39 50.03 -1.95 17.09
C HIS A 39 49.06 -0.78 17.22
N LEU A 40 47.77 -1.04 16.95
CA LEU A 40 46.65 -0.54 17.73
C LEU A 40 45.52 -1.58 17.67
N ARG A 41 45.46 -2.42 18.72
CA ARG A 41 44.37 -3.37 18.96
C ARG A 41 43.15 -2.58 19.41
N TYR A 42 42.08 -2.59 18.60
CA TYR A 42 40.72 -2.51 19.13
C TYR A 42 39.98 -3.79 18.77
N VAL A 43 39.31 -4.34 19.78
CA VAL A 43 38.71 -5.67 19.83
C VAL A 43 37.56 -5.76 18.82
N LEU A 44 37.80 -6.45 17.70
CA LEU A 44 36.73 -6.93 16.82
C LEU A 44 36.07 -8.15 17.49
N CYS A 45 34.85 -7.97 17.99
CA CYS A 45 33.95 -9.08 18.26
C CYS A 45 33.44 -9.60 16.91
N GLY A 46 33.91 -10.78 16.51
CA GLY A 46 33.58 -11.41 15.25
C GLY A 46 32.18 -12.02 15.24
N ALA A 47 31.37 -11.64 14.25
CA ALA A 47 30.47 -12.50 13.49
C ALA A 47 29.74 -11.64 12.43
N CYS A 48 29.61 -12.16 11.21
CA CYS A 48 28.95 -11.55 10.03
C CYS A 48 29.68 -10.35 9.37
N MET A 49 30.82 -10.63 8.75
CA MET A 49 31.32 -9.87 7.59
C MET A 49 30.48 -10.17 6.34
N GLU A 50 29.17 -9.90 6.38
CA GLU A 50 28.35 -9.81 5.17
C GLU A 50 28.06 -8.33 4.88
N LYS A 51 28.84 -7.77 3.94
CA LYS A 51 28.73 -6.43 3.33
C LYS A 51 28.21 -5.33 4.27
N ALA A 52 29.15 -4.66 4.93
CA ALA A 52 28.98 -3.27 5.39
C ALA A 52 28.25 -2.44 4.33
N PRO A 53 27.46 -1.40 4.70
CA PRO A 53 26.90 -0.47 3.73
C PRO A 53 28.07 0.02 2.89
N GLN A 54 28.15 -0.48 1.66
CA GLN A 54 29.13 0.01 0.73
C GLN A 54 28.69 1.45 0.50
N LEU A 55 29.37 2.39 1.17
CA LEU A 55 29.72 3.65 0.55
C LEU A 55 30.05 3.25 -0.89
N HIS A 56 29.32 3.77 -1.87
CA HIS A 56 29.55 3.46 -3.27
C HIS A 56 31.02 3.79 -3.58
N VAL A 57 31.94 2.87 -3.28
CA VAL A 57 33.33 2.91 -3.67
C VAL A 57 33.26 2.47 -5.11
N LEU A 58 33.05 3.48 -5.96
CA LEU A 58 33.42 3.59 -7.36
C LEU A 58 34.07 2.32 -7.93
N LYS A 59 33.24 1.31 -8.19
CA LYS A 59 33.57 0.22 -9.10
C LYS A 59 32.43 0.12 -10.10
N GLY A 60 32.58 0.85 -11.19
CA GLY A 60 31.69 0.81 -12.34
C GLY A 60 31.33 2.19 -12.88
N ALA A 61 32.07 2.63 -13.90
CA ALA A 61 31.66 3.52 -14.98
C ALA A 61 30.37 4.35 -14.81
N SER A 62 30.45 5.49 -14.12
CA SER A 62 29.59 6.66 -14.41
C SER A 62 30.24 7.92 -13.85
N ALA A 63 30.42 8.93 -14.70
CA ALA A 63 31.07 10.21 -14.40
C ALA A 63 30.18 11.11 -13.52
N GLU A 64 29.90 10.69 -12.29
CA GLU A 64 29.04 11.46 -11.40
C GLU A 64 29.85 12.40 -10.49
N LYS A 65 29.46 13.68 -10.46
CA LYS A 65 30.19 14.71 -9.69
C LYS A 65 30.22 14.33 -8.20
N PRO A 66 31.38 14.40 -7.51
CA PRO A 66 31.53 14.05 -6.09
C PRO A 66 30.51 14.74 -5.15
N LEU A 67 30.18 16.00 -5.44
CA LEU A 67 29.17 16.78 -4.70
C LEU A 67 27.78 16.13 -4.72
N ASN A 68 27.39 15.44 -5.80
CA ASN A 68 26.10 14.78 -5.89
C ASN A 68 26.04 13.53 -5.01
N VAL A 69 27.16 12.80 -4.89
CA VAL A 69 27.28 11.64 -4.01
C VAL A 69 27.18 12.06 -2.54
N LEU A 70 27.87 13.16 -2.17
CA LEU A 70 27.79 13.74 -0.83
C LEU A 70 26.37 14.23 -0.51
N ARG A 71 25.73 14.95 -1.44
CA ARG A 71 24.35 15.42 -1.28
C ARG A 71 23.39 14.26 -1.03
N ARG A 72 23.50 13.15 -1.78
CA ARG A 72 22.66 11.96 -1.55
C ARG A 72 22.90 11.33 -0.18
N SER A 73 24.15 11.26 0.27
CA SER A 73 24.46 10.72 1.60
C SER A 73 23.86 11.61 2.69
N ALA A 74 24.00 12.93 2.55
CA ALA A 74 23.39 13.91 3.46
C ALA A 74 21.85 13.81 3.46
N GLN A 75 21.22 13.63 2.29
CA GLN A 75 19.77 13.40 2.19
C GLN A 75 19.32 12.15 2.96
N VAL A 76 20.04 11.03 2.81
CA VAL A 76 19.72 9.78 3.52
C VAL A 76 19.89 9.92 5.03
N LEU A 77 20.98 10.53 5.49
CA LEU A 77 21.23 10.78 6.92
C LEU A 77 20.22 11.76 7.52
N TYR A 78 19.78 12.76 6.76
CA TYR A 78 18.71 13.67 7.19
C TYR A 78 17.35 12.97 7.32
N VAL A 79 17.03 12.05 6.40
CA VAL A 79 15.83 11.20 6.56
C VAL A 79 15.98 10.33 7.81
N LEU A 80 17.16 9.75 8.07
CA LEU A 80 17.42 8.95 9.26
C LEU A 80 17.24 9.76 10.55
N SER A 81 17.74 11.00 10.61
CA SER A 81 17.54 11.87 11.78
C SER A 81 16.05 12.16 12.01
N CYS A 82 15.28 12.43 10.94
CA CYS A 82 13.83 12.58 11.04
C CYS A 82 13.13 11.33 11.59
N VAL A 83 13.59 10.13 11.19
CA VAL A 83 13.04 8.86 11.71
C VAL A 83 13.32 8.72 13.20
N VAL A 84 14.57 8.96 13.64
CA VAL A 84 14.96 8.91 15.05
C VAL A 84 14.13 9.89 15.89
N ASP A 85 14.00 11.14 15.45
CA ASP A 85 13.19 12.15 16.13
C ASP A 85 11.73 11.70 16.29
N MET A 86 11.14 11.11 15.24
CA MET A 86 9.77 10.61 15.28
C MET A 86 9.59 9.40 16.19
N VAL A 87 10.58 8.51 16.25
CA VAL A 87 10.56 7.36 17.16
C VAL A 87 10.56 7.87 18.60
N HIS A 88 11.47 8.78 18.95
CA HIS A 88 11.54 9.38 20.29
C HIS A 88 10.25 10.12 20.67
N GLN A 89 9.64 10.86 19.74
CA GLN A 89 8.42 11.63 19.99
C GLN A 89 7.14 10.80 19.93
N GLY A 90 7.21 9.52 19.52
CA GLY A 90 6.02 8.71 19.32
C GLY A 90 5.18 9.14 18.10
N LEU A 91 5.73 9.91 17.17
CA LEU A 91 5.01 10.48 16.03
C LEU A 91 5.21 9.69 14.72
N THR A 92 4.44 10.04 13.70
CA THR A 92 4.63 9.62 12.31
C THR A 92 4.52 10.83 11.38
N CYS A 93 5.12 10.77 10.20
CA CYS A 93 5.06 11.87 9.23
C CYS A 93 4.88 11.33 7.81
N THR A 94 4.69 12.23 6.86
CA THR A 94 4.62 11.96 5.43
C THR A 94 5.91 12.38 4.72
N GLU A 95 6.12 11.89 3.48
CA GLU A 95 7.21 12.37 2.62
C GLU A 95 7.17 13.89 2.39
N ARG A 96 5.98 14.50 2.43
CA ARG A 96 5.82 15.95 2.30
C ARG A 96 6.39 16.67 3.52
N ASP A 97 6.13 16.13 4.70
CA ASP A 97 6.64 16.72 5.94
C ASP A 97 8.16 16.68 5.97
N VAL A 98 8.78 15.56 5.56
CA VAL A 98 10.24 15.46 5.42
C VAL A 98 10.77 16.47 4.40
N TYR A 99 10.10 16.61 3.25
CA TYR A 99 10.49 17.58 2.22
C TYR A 99 10.44 19.03 2.73
N TYR A 100 9.35 19.42 3.38
CA TYR A 100 9.15 20.80 3.84
C TYR A 100 10.04 21.19 5.02
N ARG A 101 10.53 20.22 5.80
CA ARG A 101 11.50 20.50 6.86
C ARG A 101 12.86 20.95 6.33
N ASN A 102 13.25 20.57 5.10
CA ASN A 102 14.50 21.01 4.48
C ASN A 102 14.44 21.00 2.94
N THR A 103 13.65 21.90 2.37
CA THR A 103 13.49 22.07 0.93
C THR A 103 14.81 22.24 0.17
N PRO A 104 15.81 23.02 0.64
CA PRO A 104 17.09 23.19 -0.05
C PRO A 104 17.90 21.90 -0.23
N LEU A 105 17.75 20.92 0.66
CA LEU A 105 18.44 19.64 0.57
C LEU A 105 17.87 18.74 -0.54
N PHE A 106 16.64 18.98 -0.99
CA PHE A 106 15.89 18.16 -1.95
C PHE A 106 15.53 18.95 -3.23
N PRO A 107 16.51 19.27 -4.10
CA PRO A 107 16.28 20.11 -5.27
C PRO A 107 15.29 19.54 -6.28
N ASN A 108 15.14 18.22 -6.38
CA ASN A 108 14.14 17.58 -7.26
C ASN A 108 12.81 17.29 -6.53
N GLY A 109 12.58 17.95 -5.40
CA GLY A 109 11.34 17.84 -4.63
C GLY A 109 11.19 16.51 -3.89
N GLN A 110 9.94 16.09 -3.71
CA GLN A 110 9.58 14.84 -3.02
C GLN A 110 10.18 13.58 -3.66
N ARG A 111 10.61 13.64 -4.94
CA ARG A 111 11.31 12.52 -5.59
C ARG A 111 12.64 12.21 -4.89
N ASP A 112 13.40 13.23 -4.51
CA ASP A 112 14.67 13.02 -3.80
C ASP A 112 14.43 12.42 -2.41
N VAL A 113 13.38 12.87 -1.71
CA VAL A 113 12.97 12.30 -0.42
C VAL A 113 12.61 10.81 -0.58
N HIS A 114 11.80 10.48 -1.58
CA HIS A 114 11.41 9.09 -1.85
C HIS A 114 12.62 8.18 -2.12
N VAL A 115 13.54 8.61 -2.99
CA VAL A 115 14.78 7.87 -3.27
C VAL A 115 15.64 7.73 -2.02
N SER A 116 15.72 8.77 -1.20
CA SER A 116 16.48 8.77 0.05
C SER A 116 15.90 7.79 1.08
N ILE A 117 14.57 7.68 1.18
CA ILE A 117 13.90 6.66 2.01
C ILE A 117 14.20 5.25 1.51
N GLU A 118 14.19 5.01 0.19
CA GLU A 118 14.56 3.70 -0.36
C GLU A 118 16.02 3.35 -0.05
N HIS A 119 16.92 4.34 -0.15
CA HIS A 119 18.34 4.17 0.17
C HIS A 119 18.54 3.88 1.65
N LEU A 120 17.84 4.62 2.53
CA LEU A 120 17.87 4.37 3.97
C LEU A 120 17.39 2.96 4.29
N CYS A 121 16.28 2.52 3.71
CA CYS A 121 15.80 1.14 3.90
C CYS A 121 16.87 0.12 3.50
N ARG A 122 17.59 0.35 2.39
CA ARG A 122 18.69 -0.54 1.98
C ARG A 122 19.85 -0.51 2.98
N TRP A 123 20.26 0.67 3.44
CA TRP A 123 21.32 0.80 4.45
C TRP A 123 20.97 0.08 5.75
N MET A 124 19.74 0.26 6.25
CA MET A 124 19.27 -0.40 7.47
C MET A 124 19.18 -1.93 7.30
N ASN A 125 18.70 -2.41 6.15
CA ASN A 125 18.67 -3.86 5.85
C ASN A 125 20.08 -4.48 5.77
N SER A 126 21.09 -3.71 5.35
CA SER A 126 22.48 -4.15 5.30
C SER A 126 23.17 -4.08 6.66
N ALA A 127 22.85 -3.08 7.48
CA ALA A 127 23.47 -2.89 8.81
C ALA A 127 23.01 -3.94 9.82
N ARG A 128 21.73 -4.34 9.78
CA ARG A 128 21.20 -5.47 10.54
C ARG A 128 20.24 -6.28 9.67
N PRO A 129 20.67 -7.42 9.12
CA PRO A 129 19.76 -8.37 8.50
C PRO A 129 18.75 -8.82 9.56
N LEU A 130 17.46 -8.55 9.34
CA LEU A 130 16.42 -8.98 10.29
C LEU A 130 16.34 -10.51 10.28
N ASN A 131 16.85 -11.15 11.33
CA ASN A 131 16.82 -12.59 11.48
C ASN A 131 15.38 -13.08 11.66
N VAL A 132 15.02 -14.03 10.82
CA VAL A 132 13.92 -14.98 11.05
C VAL A 132 14.11 -15.57 12.45
N HIS A 133 13.14 -15.42 13.35
CA HIS A 133 13.26 -15.98 14.69
C HIS A 133 13.69 -17.45 14.63
N THR A 134 14.79 -17.71 15.33
CA THR A 134 15.26 -18.99 15.87
C THR A 134 14.20 -20.10 15.82
N ALA A 135 14.32 -20.99 14.83
CA ALA A 135 13.83 -22.35 14.94
C ALA A 135 14.64 -23.03 16.06
N SER A 136 14.10 -23.01 17.28
CA SER A 136 14.61 -23.85 18.35
C SER A 136 14.43 -25.31 17.95
N LYS A 137 15.55 -25.99 17.70
CA LYS A 137 15.76 -27.44 17.74
C LYS A 137 14.69 -28.31 17.04
N GLY A 138 15.04 -28.76 15.83
CA GLY A 138 14.76 -30.13 15.38
C GLY A 138 13.31 -30.49 15.11
N VAL A 139 12.67 -29.85 14.14
CA VAL A 139 11.54 -30.41 13.35
C VAL A 139 11.62 -29.75 11.96
N ASP A 140 11.36 -30.51 10.90
CA ASP A 140 11.41 -30.12 9.49
C ASP A 140 10.92 -28.68 9.24
N THR A 141 11.85 -27.79 8.91
CA THR A 141 11.55 -26.39 8.58
C THR A 141 10.71 -26.29 7.30
N PRO A 142 9.53 -25.67 7.34
CA PRO A 142 8.74 -25.45 6.13
C PRO A 142 9.41 -24.42 5.23
N VAL A 143 9.32 -24.68 3.92
CA VAL A 143 9.80 -23.84 2.84
C VAL A 143 9.23 -22.42 2.95
N GLY A 144 10.11 -21.41 3.02
CA GLY A 144 9.77 -20.02 2.69
C GLY A 144 9.74 -19.02 3.85
N VAL A 145 10.73 -19.00 4.74
CA VAL A 145 10.79 -17.94 5.76
C VAL A 145 11.32 -16.63 5.16
N ARG A 146 10.43 -15.64 4.99
CA ARG A 146 10.75 -14.33 4.43
C ARG A 146 11.65 -13.54 5.39
N GLN A 147 12.83 -13.12 4.92
CA GLN A 147 13.60 -12.08 5.58
C GLN A 147 12.74 -10.82 5.72
N ARG A 148 12.59 -10.33 6.94
CA ARG A 148 11.86 -9.09 7.21
C ARG A 148 12.71 -7.95 6.66
N CYS A 149 12.09 -6.94 6.03
CA CYS A 149 12.81 -5.78 5.49
C CYS A 149 12.28 -4.49 6.08
N TYR A 150 13.15 -3.52 6.29
CA TYR A 150 12.77 -2.14 6.55
C TYR A 150 11.93 -1.60 5.40
N THR A 151 10.82 -0.96 5.77
CA THR A 151 9.88 -0.30 4.86
C THR A 151 9.63 1.09 5.40
N ARG A 152 9.24 2.03 4.53
CA ARG A 152 8.90 3.41 4.94
C ARG A 152 7.92 3.47 6.13
N GLU A 153 6.91 2.59 6.17
CA GLU A 153 5.93 2.53 7.28
C GLU A 153 6.56 2.02 8.56
N GLY A 154 7.46 1.04 8.44
CA GLY A 154 8.27 0.58 9.57
C GLY A 154 9.17 1.67 10.13
N LEU A 155 9.53 2.66 9.31
CA LEU A 155 10.28 3.85 9.69
C LEU A 155 9.39 5.05 10.03
N ARG A 156 8.10 4.84 10.31
CA ARG A 156 7.12 5.89 10.67
C ARG A 156 6.91 6.97 9.58
N ILE A 157 7.32 6.72 8.34
CA ILE A 157 7.07 7.58 7.18
C ILE A 157 5.90 7.02 6.36
N ASN A 158 4.71 7.51 6.68
CA ASN A 158 3.44 7.08 6.12
C ASN A 158 3.13 7.75 4.79
N ALA A 159 2.33 7.08 3.95
CA ALA A 159 1.72 7.73 2.80
C ALA A 159 0.59 8.67 3.26
N SER A 160 0.42 9.79 2.57
CA SER A 160 -0.71 10.70 2.83
C SER A 160 -2.04 9.95 2.64
N GLY A 161 -2.90 9.96 3.67
CA GLY A 161 -4.29 9.55 3.53
C GLY A 161 -5.04 10.56 2.68
N LYS A 162 -5.61 10.12 1.56
CA LYS A 162 -6.43 10.97 0.67
C LYS A 162 -7.77 10.37 0.30
N SER A 163 -7.94 9.08 0.58
CA SER A 163 -9.17 8.36 0.24
C SER A 163 -10.19 8.51 1.35
N ILE A 164 -11.47 8.46 0.95
CA ILE A 164 -12.60 8.56 1.85
C ILE A 164 -13.29 7.19 1.89
N LEU A 165 -13.58 6.69 3.09
CA LEU A 165 -14.40 5.52 3.32
C LEU A 165 -15.74 5.97 3.92
N VAL A 166 -16.85 5.56 3.31
CA VAL A 166 -18.21 5.85 3.76
C VAL A 166 -19.12 4.67 3.44
N GLY A 167 -20.29 4.55 4.07
CA GLY A 167 -21.23 3.44 3.83
C GLY A 167 -21.42 2.59 5.08
N TYR A 168 -21.81 1.32 4.92
CA TYR A 168 -22.18 0.45 6.03
C TYR A 168 -21.03 -0.48 6.45
N ILE A 169 -20.13 0.00 7.32
CA ILE A 169 -18.98 -0.79 7.78
C ILE A 169 -18.56 -0.42 9.20
N SER A 170 -18.19 -1.44 9.99
CA SER A 170 -17.44 -1.25 11.23
C SER A 170 -16.24 -2.19 11.28
N PHE A 171 -15.20 -1.78 11.98
CA PHE A 171 -13.96 -2.52 12.10
C PHE A 171 -13.17 -2.03 13.32
N ASP A 172 -12.21 -2.82 13.76
CA ASP A 172 -11.37 -2.50 14.89
C ASP A 172 -9.99 -2.02 14.41
N ILE A 173 -9.40 -1.11 15.17
CA ILE A 173 -8.02 -0.67 15.03
C ILE A 173 -7.33 -0.95 16.36
N PRO A 174 -6.44 -1.96 16.42
CA PRO A 174 -5.62 -2.21 17.59
C PRO A 174 -4.80 -0.97 17.94
N ARG A 175 -4.92 -0.47 19.17
CA ARG A 175 -4.01 0.57 19.67
C ARG A 175 -2.64 -0.07 19.83
N SER A 176 -1.60 0.61 19.34
CA SER A 176 -0.23 0.21 19.69
C SER A 176 -0.09 0.41 21.19
N SER A 177 0.34 -0.62 21.90
CA SER A 177 0.68 -0.54 23.32
C SER A 177 1.97 0.27 23.50
N THR A 178 1.87 1.59 23.37
CA THR A 178 2.82 2.56 23.91
C THR A 178 2.08 3.89 24.12
N PHE A 179 1.78 4.12 25.40
CA PHE A 179 1.38 5.37 26.04
C PHE A 179 -0.09 5.84 26.05
N SER A 180 -0.50 6.09 27.31
CA SER A 180 -1.68 6.80 27.80
C SER A 180 -1.68 8.24 27.31
N VAL A 181 -2.83 8.68 26.77
CA VAL A 181 -3.09 10.10 26.50
C VAL A 181 -4.00 10.60 27.60
N PHE A 182 -3.51 11.61 28.32
CA PHE A 182 -4.29 12.48 29.18
C PHE A 182 -5.60 12.86 28.49
N ALA A 183 -6.72 12.48 29.11
CA ALA A 183 -8.04 12.84 28.68
C ALA A 183 -8.22 14.36 28.75
N ALA A 184 -8.46 15.00 27.60
CA ALA A 184 -9.09 16.32 27.55
C ALA A 184 -10.61 16.13 27.46
N HIS A 185 -11.25 16.36 28.61
CA HIS A 185 -12.66 16.62 28.91
C HIS A 185 -13.77 15.66 28.40
N PRO A 186 -14.53 15.05 29.32
CA PRO A 186 -15.74 14.30 29.00
C PRO A 186 -16.96 15.22 28.88
N THR A 187 -17.69 15.11 27.78
CA THR A 187 -19.08 15.57 27.71
C THR A 187 -19.96 14.51 28.37
N GLN A 188 -20.46 14.90 29.54
CA GLN A 188 -21.48 14.31 30.41
C GLN A 188 -22.21 13.04 29.90
N LEU A 189 -22.00 11.94 30.61
CA LEU A 189 -22.97 10.84 30.76
C LEU A 189 -23.22 10.63 32.26
N THR A 190 -24.50 10.47 32.56
CA THR A 190 -25.13 10.44 33.88
C THR A 190 -25.02 9.08 34.57
N GLU A 191 -25.15 9.15 35.90
CA GLU A 191 -25.67 8.13 36.85
C GLU A 191 -24.74 7.10 37.53
N GLY A 192 -24.85 7.10 38.88
CA GLY A 192 -25.00 5.88 39.69
C GLY A 192 -23.81 5.45 40.54
N GLY A 193 -23.95 5.48 41.87
CA GLY A 193 -22.88 5.18 42.84
C GLY A 193 -22.63 3.69 43.17
N ILE A 194 -21.34 3.37 43.41
CA ILE A 194 -20.67 2.65 44.56
C ILE A 194 -21.32 1.33 45.11
N PRO A 195 -20.58 0.27 45.59
CA PRO A 195 -19.14 0.15 45.91
C PRO A 195 -18.35 -1.07 45.37
N GLN A 196 -17.04 -0.88 45.51
CA GLN A 196 -15.86 -1.76 45.46
C GLN A 196 -15.99 -3.22 45.96
N SER A 197 -15.31 -4.12 45.25
CA SER A 197 -14.67 -5.31 45.83
C SER A 197 -13.33 -5.58 45.16
N GLN A 198 -12.25 -5.52 45.95
CA GLN A 198 -10.88 -5.92 45.59
C GLN A 198 -10.79 -7.41 45.27
N GLY A 199 -10.05 -7.76 44.22
CA GLY A 199 -9.67 -9.13 43.90
C GLY A 199 -8.62 -9.14 42.80
N ASP A 200 -7.37 -9.37 43.18
CA ASP A 200 -6.21 -9.52 42.31
C ASP A 200 -6.41 -10.65 41.28
N LEU A 201 -6.42 -10.29 40.00
CA LEU A 201 -6.09 -11.21 38.91
C LEU A 201 -5.15 -10.51 37.94
N ALA A 202 -4.05 -11.21 37.63
CA ALA A 202 -3.00 -10.81 36.71
C ALA A 202 -3.56 -10.12 35.45
N GLN A 203 -3.23 -8.84 35.29
CA GLN A 203 -3.53 -8.05 34.10
C GLN A 203 -2.69 -8.55 32.93
N THR A 204 -3.21 -9.54 32.21
CA THR A 204 -2.87 -9.76 30.81
C THR A 204 -3.17 -8.44 30.10
N ALA A 205 -2.15 -7.80 29.51
CA ALA A 205 -2.31 -6.52 28.83
C ALA A 205 -3.37 -6.64 27.71
N ILE A 206 -4.62 -6.30 28.01
CA ILE A 206 -5.69 -6.20 27.03
C ILE A 206 -5.32 -5.02 26.15
N ALA A 207 -4.81 -5.29 24.95
CA ALA A 207 -4.61 -4.26 23.94
C ALA A 207 -5.96 -3.56 23.73
N SER A 208 -6.07 -2.32 24.21
CA SER A 208 -7.30 -1.55 24.11
C SER A 208 -7.65 -1.37 22.63
N MET A 209 -8.66 -2.08 22.14
CA MET A 209 -9.12 -1.98 20.75
C MET A 209 -10.03 -0.77 20.58
N GLY A 210 -9.75 0.07 19.58
CA GLY A 210 -10.68 1.12 19.17
C GLY A 210 -11.57 0.60 18.05
N THR A 211 -12.88 0.54 18.26
CA THR A 211 -13.84 0.24 17.18
C THR A 211 -14.18 1.52 16.41
N VAL A 212 -14.07 1.45 15.09
CA VAL A 212 -14.51 2.48 14.16
C VAL A 212 -15.81 2.02 13.53
N VAL A 213 -16.86 2.83 13.65
CA VAL A 213 -18.14 2.62 12.97
C VAL A 213 -18.31 3.72 11.94
N VAL A 214 -18.45 3.34 10.69
CA VAL A 214 -18.80 4.21 9.58
C VAL A 214 -20.17 3.77 9.10
N ASP A 215 -21.15 4.65 9.27
CA ASP A 215 -22.53 4.41 8.82
C ASP A 215 -22.95 5.60 7.96
N GLY A 216 -22.98 5.39 6.65
CA GLY A 216 -23.38 6.43 5.69
C GLY A 216 -24.76 7.01 5.98
N THR A 217 -25.68 6.24 6.57
CA THR A 217 -27.02 6.72 6.96
C THR A 217 -26.98 7.75 8.09
N ARG A 218 -25.95 7.70 8.94
CA ARG A 218 -25.75 8.61 10.06
C ARG A 218 -24.77 9.74 9.73
N GLN A 219 -23.76 9.44 8.92
CA GLN A 219 -22.69 10.37 8.59
C GLN A 219 -22.24 10.21 7.12
N ALA A 220 -22.76 11.10 6.26
CA ALA A 220 -22.45 11.13 4.83
C ALA A 220 -21.00 11.55 4.51
N SER A 221 -20.28 12.17 5.46
CA SER A 221 -18.90 12.64 5.24
C SER A 221 -17.87 11.50 5.19
N GLY A 222 -18.16 10.35 5.79
CA GLY A 222 -17.21 9.25 5.94
C GLY A 222 -15.98 9.60 6.78
N ILE A 223 -14.94 8.76 6.67
CA ILE A 223 -13.63 8.93 7.31
C ILE A 223 -12.50 8.95 6.29
N ILE A 224 -11.37 9.58 6.64
CA ILE A 224 -10.15 9.50 5.83
C ILE A 224 -9.45 8.16 6.09
N VAL A 225 -9.07 7.48 5.03
CA VAL A 225 -8.25 6.27 5.08
C VAL A 225 -6.78 6.65 5.11
N ASP A 226 -6.23 6.75 6.32
CA ASP A 226 -4.79 6.92 6.56
C ASP A 226 -4.07 5.56 6.65
N MET A 227 -2.75 5.60 6.83
CA MET A 227 -1.96 4.37 6.94
C MET A 227 -2.29 3.57 8.21
N ALA A 228 -2.75 4.20 9.30
CA ALA A 228 -3.14 3.48 10.50
C ALA A 228 -4.39 2.62 10.24
N VAL A 229 -5.41 3.20 9.63
CA VAL A 229 -6.63 2.51 9.16
C VAL A 229 -6.25 1.41 8.17
N GLY A 230 -5.45 1.75 7.14
CA GLY A 230 -5.09 0.80 6.08
C GLY A 230 -4.22 -0.37 6.54
N VAL A 231 -3.32 -0.17 7.49
CA VAL A 231 -2.38 -1.20 7.96
C VAL A 231 -2.93 -2.00 9.15
N ARG A 232 -3.77 -1.42 9.99
CA ARG A 232 -4.20 -2.04 11.25
C ARG A 232 -5.69 -2.40 11.30
N GLY A 233 -6.51 -1.92 10.38
CA GLY A 233 -7.92 -2.29 10.32
C GLY A 233 -8.09 -3.82 10.30
N CYS A 234 -8.91 -4.33 11.20
CA CYS A 234 -9.25 -5.75 11.30
C CYS A 234 -10.66 -5.94 11.85
N HIS A 235 -11.15 -7.18 11.86
CA HIS A 235 -12.50 -7.55 12.29
C HIS A 235 -13.58 -6.77 11.54
N PHE A 236 -13.50 -6.74 10.21
CA PHE A 236 -14.46 -6.04 9.36
C PHE A 236 -15.84 -6.67 9.46
N ARG A 237 -16.86 -5.83 9.65
CA ARG A 237 -18.28 -6.19 9.76
C ARG A 237 -19.15 -5.03 9.30
N GLY A 238 -20.46 -5.23 9.26
CA GLY A 238 -21.43 -4.17 8.95
C GLY A 238 -21.59 -3.18 10.10
N ALA A 239 -22.20 -2.02 9.84
CA ALA A 239 -22.41 -1.00 10.88
C ALA A 239 -23.47 -1.39 11.92
N GLY A 240 -24.31 -2.39 11.63
CA GLY A 240 -25.37 -2.88 12.53
C GLY A 240 -24.88 -3.77 13.67
N GLY A 241 -23.56 -3.91 13.85
CA GLY A 241 -22.96 -4.70 14.93
C GLY A 241 -22.48 -6.08 14.51
N PRO A 242 -22.09 -6.92 15.50
CA PRO A 242 -21.53 -8.26 15.28
C PRO A 242 -22.47 -9.14 14.44
N GLY A 243 -21.94 -9.83 13.44
CA GLY A 243 -22.70 -10.71 12.56
C GLY A 243 -23.41 -10.01 11.38
N SER A 244 -23.49 -8.68 11.38
CA SER A 244 -23.93 -7.95 10.18
C SER A 244 -22.77 -7.86 9.18
N LEU A 245 -23.07 -7.96 7.89
CA LEU A 245 -22.07 -7.86 6.83
C LEU A 245 -22.43 -6.74 5.85
N PRO A 246 -21.44 -6.04 5.27
CA PRO A 246 -21.69 -5.20 4.12
C PRO A 246 -22.18 -6.04 2.93
N ALA A 247 -22.94 -5.42 2.02
CA ALA A 247 -23.43 -6.10 0.81
C ALA A 247 -22.36 -6.14 -0.29
N ALA A 248 -21.60 -5.05 -0.45
CA ALA A 248 -20.52 -4.94 -1.42
C ALA A 248 -19.56 -3.80 -1.06
N VAL A 249 -18.38 -3.80 -1.69
CA VAL A 249 -17.48 -2.65 -1.73
C VAL A 249 -17.52 -2.01 -3.12
N VAL A 250 -17.78 -0.70 -3.19
CA VAL A 250 -17.77 0.10 -4.41
C VAL A 250 -16.60 1.08 -4.35
N LEU A 251 -15.61 0.85 -5.21
CA LEU A 251 -14.45 1.71 -5.35
C LEU A 251 -14.79 2.85 -6.30
N VAL A 252 -14.65 4.10 -5.86
CA VAL A 252 -15.05 5.27 -6.63
C VAL A 252 -13.84 6.13 -6.94
N GLU A 253 -13.69 6.58 -8.18
CA GLU A 253 -12.57 7.41 -8.59
C GLU A 253 -12.60 8.81 -7.97
N LYS A 254 -13.73 9.50 -8.13
CA LYS A 254 -13.88 10.95 -7.89
C LYS A 254 -14.76 11.21 -6.68
N GLU A 255 -14.37 12.19 -5.87
CA GLU A 255 -15.15 12.59 -4.70
C GLU A 255 -16.51 13.18 -5.09
N SER A 256 -16.59 13.96 -6.17
CA SER A 256 -17.88 14.47 -6.65
C SER A 256 -18.85 13.33 -6.99
N THR A 257 -18.38 12.26 -7.65
CA THR A 257 -19.17 11.05 -7.90
C THR A 257 -19.62 10.40 -6.59
N LEU A 258 -18.74 10.29 -5.58
CA LEU A 258 -19.10 9.77 -4.27
C LEU A 258 -20.20 10.63 -3.62
N ARG A 259 -20.06 11.95 -3.63
CA ARG A 259 -21.02 12.88 -3.05
C ARG A 259 -22.37 12.76 -3.74
N THR A 260 -22.40 12.68 -5.08
CA THR A 260 -23.65 12.44 -5.81
C THR A 260 -24.32 11.13 -5.40
N LEU A 261 -23.56 10.04 -5.25
CA LEU A 261 -24.11 8.75 -4.79
C LEU A 261 -24.64 8.81 -3.36
N VAL A 262 -23.89 9.41 -2.44
CA VAL A 262 -24.24 9.42 -1.01
C VAL A 262 -25.33 10.46 -0.69
N GLU A 263 -25.25 11.66 -1.28
CA GLU A 263 -26.06 12.83 -0.91
C GLU A 263 -27.22 13.09 -1.88
N ALA A 264 -26.97 13.09 -3.20
CA ALA A 264 -27.93 13.57 -4.19
C ALA A 264 -28.91 12.49 -4.68
N GLU A 265 -28.40 11.28 -4.89
CA GLU A 265 -29.20 10.14 -5.35
C GLU A 265 -29.70 9.28 -4.19
N GLY A 266 -29.34 9.63 -2.95
CA GLY A 266 -29.80 8.96 -1.75
C GLY A 266 -29.61 7.45 -1.86
N VAL A 267 -28.39 6.96 -2.16
CA VAL A 267 -28.13 5.52 -2.21
C VAL A 267 -28.46 4.81 -0.87
N LEU A 268 -28.61 5.59 0.20
CA LEU A 268 -29.12 5.20 1.51
C LEU A 268 -30.66 5.11 1.59
N GLY A 269 -31.37 5.80 0.69
CA GLY A 269 -32.82 5.77 0.45
C GLY A 269 -33.28 4.99 -0.79
N LEU A 270 -32.37 4.50 -1.64
CA LEU A 270 -32.64 3.62 -2.79
C LEU A 270 -33.10 2.20 -2.41
N GLY A 271 -33.25 1.91 -1.11
CA GLY A 271 -33.61 0.60 -0.58
C GLY A 271 -32.41 -0.32 -0.34
N ALA A 272 -32.66 -1.43 0.36
CA ALA A 272 -31.69 -2.52 0.44
C ALA A 272 -31.45 -3.06 -0.97
N PRO A 273 -30.20 -3.35 -1.35
CA PRO A 273 -28.97 -3.55 -0.58
C PRO A 273 -28.01 -2.36 -0.58
N LEU A 274 -28.27 -1.30 -1.35
CA LEU A 274 -27.22 -0.30 -1.63
C LEU A 274 -26.91 0.53 -0.37
N SER A 275 -27.88 0.64 0.54
CA SER A 275 -27.70 1.17 1.89
C SER A 275 -26.73 0.36 2.76
N ARG A 276 -26.45 -0.91 2.39
CA ARG A 276 -25.47 -1.80 3.04
C ARG A 276 -24.13 -1.87 2.30
N CYS A 277 -23.93 -1.08 1.25
CA CYS A 277 -22.66 -1.00 0.54
C CYS A 277 -21.63 -0.13 1.27
N VAL A 278 -20.36 -0.41 1.00
CA VAL A 278 -19.22 0.39 1.45
C VAL A 278 -18.64 1.10 0.24
N PHE A 279 -18.47 2.41 0.31
CA PHE A 279 -17.86 3.20 -0.74
C PHE A 279 -16.45 3.63 -0.32
N LEU A 280 -15.47 3.33 -1.17
CA LEU A 280 -14.08 3.75 -0.99
C LEU A 280 -13.67 4.65 -2.15
N CYS A 281 -13.63 5.96 -1.90
CA CYS A 281 -13.26 6.94 -2.91
C CYS A 281 -11.75 7.21 -2.88
N SER A 282 -11.04 7.00 -3.99
CA SER A 282 -9.59 7.18 -4.06
C SER A 282 -9.12 8.61 -4.36
N LYS A 283 -10.01 9.49 -4.85
CA LYS A 283 -9.66 10.82 -5.38
C LYS A 283 -8.54 10.70 -6.43
N GLY A 284 -8.85 9.99 -7.53
CA GLY A 284 -7.90 9.57 -8.57
C GLY A 284 -7.21 8.24 -8.25
N TYR A 285 -5.88 8.14 -8.46
CA TYR A 285 -5.14 6.90 -8.19
C TYR A 285 -5.18 6.50 -6.70
N PRO A 286 -5.44 5.22 -6.36
CA PRO A 286 -5.58 4.78 -4.97
C PRO A 286 -4.25 4.89 -4.22
N CYS A 287 -4.29 5.51 -3.05
CA CYS A 287 -3.12 5.59 -2.18
C CYS A 287 -2.82 4.24 -1.52
N ARG A 288 -1.62 4.12 -0.93
CA ARG A 288 -1.17 2.87 -0.32
C ARG A 288 -2.07 2.42 0.82
N ALA A 289 -2.53 3.35 1.66
CA ALA A 289 -3.46 3.09 2.75
C ALA A 289 -4.72 2.36 2.27
N SER A 290 -5.38 2.88 1.24
CA SER A 290 -6.62 2.33 0.67
C SER A 290 -6.41 0.95 0.06
N ARG A 291 -5.28 0.72 -0.62
CA ARG A 291 -4.94 -0.60 -1.18
C ARG A 291 -4.70 -1.63 -0.08
N LEU A 292 -4.06 -1.24 1.03
CA LEU A 292 -3.83 -2.12 2.17
C LEU A 292 -5.13 -2.43 2.91
N LEU A 293 -5.99 -1.42 3.13
CA LEU A 293 -7.31 -1.59 3.71
C LEU A 293 -8.12 -2.61 2.90
N LEU A 294 -8.18 -2.41 1.57
CA LEU A 294 -8.97 -3.26 0.68
C LEU A 294 -8.47 -4.71 0.66
N ARG A 295 -7.14 -4.92 0.69
CA ARG A 295 -6.57 -6.27 0.81
C ARG A 295 -6.97 -6.95 2.12
N ARG A 296 -6.86 -6.24 3.24
CA ARG A 296 -7.24 -6.79 4.55
C ARG A 296 -8.73 -7.13 4.62
N LEU A 297 -9.56 -6.22 4.14
CA LEU A 297 -11.00 -6.41 4.05
C LEU A 297 -11.34 -7.64 3.20
N HIS A 298 -10.70 -7.81 2.05
CA HIS A 298 -10.91 -9.01 1.22
C HIS A 298 -10.36 -10.29 1.87
N CYS A 299 -9.23 -10.24 2.58
CA CYS A 299 -8.71 -11.39 3.33
C CYS A 299 -9.67 -11.86 4.43
N GLU A 300 -10.35 -10.93 5.12
CA GLU A 300 -11.30 -11.28 6.18
C GLU A 300 -12.70 -11.63 5.63
N LEU A 301 -13.11 -10.98 4.54
CA LEU A 301 -14.41 -11.15 3.89
C LEU A 301 -14.23 -11.51 2.40
N PRO A 302 -13.73 -12.71 2.06
CA PRO A 302 -13.37 -13.07 0.68
C PRO A 302 -14.57 -13.11 -0.27
N LYS A 303 -15.77 -13.42 0.26
CA LYS A 303 -17.01 -13.49 -0.51
C LYS A 303 -17.66 -12.12 -0.76
N LEU A 304 -17.14 -11.05 -0.15
CA LEU A 304 -17.71 -9.71 -0.29
C LEU A 304 -17.36 -9.16 -1.69
N PRO A 305 -18.34 -8.92 -2.58
CA PRO A 305 -18.06 -8.48 -3.93
C PRO A 305 -17.44 -7.08 -3.95
N ILE A 306 -16.44 -6.91 -4.82
CA ILE A 306 -15.74 -5.64 -5.03
C ILE A 306 -16.07 -5.13 -6.43
N PHE A 307 -16.62 -3.92 -6.51
CA PHE A 307 -16.96 -3.24 -7.74
C PHE A 307 -16.12 -1.99 -7.90
N VAL A 308 -15.78 -1.65 -9.15
CA VAL A 308 -14.97 -0.48 -9.48
C VAL A 308 -15.75 0.45 -10.40
N LEU A 309 -15.95 1.68 -9.95
CA LEU A 309 -16.66 2.75 -10.65
C LEU A 309 -15.68 3.88 -10.99
N VAL A 310 -15.24 3.87 -12.23
CA VAL A 310 -14.23 4.79 -12.80
C VAL A 310 -14.71 5.33 -14.15
N ASP A 311 -14.12 6.43 -14.60
CA ASP A 311 -14.37 6.97 -15.93
C ASP A 311 -14.01 5.97 -17.05
N GLY A 312 -14.69 6.07 -18.18
CA GLY A 312 -14.45 5.31 -19.41
C GLY A 312 -13.27 5.85 -20.20
N ASP A 313 -12.12 6.01 -19.55
CA ASP A 313 -10.90 6.52 -20.16
C ASP A 313 -9.65 5.72 -19.73
N PRO A 314 -8.49 5.89 -20.40
CA PRO A 314 -7.29 5.12 -20.06
C PRO A 314 -6.78 5.35 -18.63
N HIS A 315 -7.04 6.50 -18.03
CA HIS A 315 -6.67 6.79 -16.64
C HIS A 315 -7.58 6.09 -15.66
N GLY A 316 -8.91 6.13 -15.86
CA GLY A 316 -9.91 5.41 -15.07
C GLY A 316 -9.66 3.91 -15.09
N MET A 317 -9.39 3.33 -16.25
CA MET A 317 -9.01 1.91 -16.36
C MET A 317 -7.72 1.59 -15.60
N ARG A 318 -6.71 2.47 -15.66
CA ARG A 318 -5.46 2.28 -14.91
C ARG A 318 -5.67 2.41 -13.40
N ILE A 319 -6.60 3.25 -12.96
CA ILE A 319 -7.01 3.36 -11.56
C ILE A 319 -7.65 2.05 -11.11
N ALA A 320 -8.58 1.50 -11.89
CA ALA A 320 -9.16 0.18 -11.62
C ALA A 320 -8.10 -0.91 -11.50
N LEU A 321 -7.20 -1.01 -12.48
CA LEU A 321 -6.11 -1.98 -12.46
C LEU A 321 -5.10 -1.75 -11.32
N THR A 322 -5.00 -0.53 -10.78
CA THR A 322 -4.19 -0.25 -9.58
C THR A 322 -4.87 -0.78 -8.32
N PHE A 323 -6.21 -0.68 -8.21
CA PHE A 323 -6.98 -1.33 -7.15
C PHE A 323 -6.87 -2.85 -7.20
N LEU A 324 -7.05 -3.45 -8.39
CA LEU A 324 -6.86 -4.89 -8.60
C LEU A 324 -5.44 -5.36 -8.25
N GLY A 325 -4.47 -4.45 -8.17
CA GLY A 325 -3.09 -4.75 -7.83
C GLY A 325 -2.21 -5.08 -9.04
N LEU A 326 -2.65 -4.81 -10.26
CA LEU A 326 -1.82 -4.99 -11.47
C LEU A 326 -0.78 -3.87 -11.66
N PHE A 327 -1.06 -2.70 -11.08
CA PHE A 327 -0.18 -1.54 -10.98
C PHE A 327 0.14 -1.17 -9.53
N GLY A 328 1.11 -0.26 -9.35
CA GLY A 328 1.58 0.23 -8.06
C GLY A 328 2.91 -0.40 -7.62
N GLU A 329 3.45 0.09 -6.51
CA GLU A 329 4.77 -0.31 -5.97
C GLU A 329 4.88 -1.83 -5.77
N ASP A 330 3.85 -2.45 -5.19
CA ASP A 330 3.83 -3.90 -4.94
C ASP A 330 3.85 -4.71 -6.25
N ALA A 331 3.24 -4.19 -7.32
CA ALA A 331 3.24 -4.83 -8.63
C ALA A 331 4.63 -4.73 -9.29
N ALA A 332 5.27 -3.56 -9.20
CA ALA A 332 6.64 -3.38 -9.70
C ALA A 332 7.64 -4.27 -8.93
N ALA A 333 7.53 -4.36 -7.61
CA ALA A 333 8.37 -5.21 -6.78
C ALA A 333 8.21 -6.70 -7.14
N ARG A 334 6.98 -7.20 -7.33
CA ARG A 334 6.72 -8.58 -7.77
C ARG A 334 7.35 -8.87 -9.14
N ARG A 335 7.20 -7.96 -10.11
CA ARG A 335 7.84 -8.09 -11.43
C ARG A 335 9.37 -8.12 -11.37
N ARG A 336 9.97 -7.24 -10.56
CA ARG A 336 11.44 -7.22 -10.37
C ARG A 336 11.96 -8.52 -9.76
N ARG A 337 11.24 -9.10 -8.79
CA ARG A 337 11.58 -10.39 -8.19
C ARG A 337 11.56 -11.53 -9.21
N ARG A 338 10.60 -11.51 -10.14
CA ARG A 338 10.50 -12.50 -11.22
C ARG A 338 11.65 -12.42 -12.23
N ARG A 339 12.15 -11.22 -12.53
CA ARG A 339 13.25 -11.03 -13.50
C ARG A 339 14.63 -11.43 -12.96
N ARG A 340 14.76 -11.79 -11.68
CA ARG A 340 16.03 -12.33 -11.14
C ARG A 340 16.16 -13.81 -11.54
N PRO A 341 17.30 -14.23 -12.12
CA PRO A 341 17.55 -15.64 -12.38
C PRO A 341 17.58 -16.41 -11.05
N LEU A 342 16.77 -17.48 -10.93
CA LEU A 342 16.83 -18.41 -9.81
C LEU A 342 17.97 -19.43 -10.04
N PRO A 343 18.58 -19.97 -8.96
CA PRO A 343 19.42 -21.16 -9.02
C PRO A 343 18.63 -22.35 -9.61
N GLN A 344 19.31 -23.23 -10.36
CA GLN A 344 18.73 -24.25 -11.25
C GLN A 344 17.84 -25.34 -10.58
N HIS A 345 17.57 -25.29 -9.28
CA HIS A 345 16.84 -26.36 -8.56
C HIS A 345 15.37 -26.06 -8.21
N GLN A 346 14.76 -24.95 -8.66
CA GLN A 346 13.36 -24.62 -8.37
C GLN A 346 12.58 -24.11 -9.60
N GLN A 347 12.78 -24.72 -10.77
CA GLN A 347 11.96 -24.45 -11.94
C GLN A 347 10.75 -25.39 -11.98
N GLY A 348 9.63 -24.91 -11.43
CA GLY A 348 8.34 -25.54 -11.57
C GLY A 348 7.36 -25.08 -10.49
N THR A 349 6.25 -24.50 -10.90
CA THR A 349 5.00 -24.29 -10.12
C THR A 349 4.91 -23.21 -9.03
N CYS A 350 5.97 -22.76 -8.35
CA CYS A 350 5.79 -21.90 -7.15
C CYS A 350 5.65 -20.38 -7.38
N VAL A 351 5.94 -19.85 -8.57
CA VAL A 351 6.01 -18.39 -8.82
C VAL A 351 4.68 -17.78 -9.30
N SER A 352 3.87 -18.53 -10.07
CA SER A 352 2.59 -18.04 -10.62
C SER A 352 1.53 -17.83 -9.53
N ALA A 353 1.39 -18.80 -8.62
CA ALA A 353 0.45 -18.76 -7.51
C ALA A 353 0.61 -17.52 -6.59
N ASN A 354 1.83 -17.00 -6.44
CA ASN A 354 2.12 -15.82 -5.62
C ASN A 354 1.74 -14.48 -6.28
N PHE A 355 1.60 -14.44 -7.61
CA PHE A 355 1.21 -13.23 -8.31
C PHE A 355 -0.31 -13.05 -8.33
N LEU A 356 -1.03 -14.16 -8.57
CA LEU A 356 -2.48 -14.20 -8.70
C LEU A 356 -3.20 -14.07 -7.36
N SER A 357 -2.72 -14.75 -6.31
CA SER A 357 -3.21 -14.59 -4.93
C SER A 357 -3.07 -13.16 -4.39
N ALA A 358 -2.31 -12.29 -5.06
CA ALA A 358 -2.14 -10.90 -4.69
C ALA A 358 -3.06 -9.93 -5.45
N LEU A 359 -3.80 -10.40 -6.47
CA LEU A 359 -4.79 -9.61 -7.20
C LEU A 359 -6.15 -9.69 -6.51
N LEU A 360 -6.90 -8.60 -6.55
CA LEU A 360 -8.25 -8.58 -6.00
C LEU A 360 -9.28 -8.98 -7.07
N PRO A 361 -10.25 -9.85 -6.74
CA PRO A 361 -11.36 -10.18 -7.62
C PRO A 361 -12.37 -9.03 -7.65
N ALA A 362 -12.03 -7.97 -8.38
CA ALA A 362 -12.86 -6.77 -8.50
C ALA A 362 -13.39 -6.59 -9.92
N ARG A 363 -14.68 -6.28 -10.04
CA ARG A 363 -15.41 -6.14 -11.30
C ARG A 363 -15.54 -4.68 -11.70
N TRP A 364 -15.31 -4.37 -12.97
CA TRP A 364 -15.47 -3.00 -13.47
C TRP A 364 -16.91 -2.75 -13.92
N ILE A 365 -17.60 -1.84 -13.22
CA ILE A 365 -18.98 -1.42 -13.48
C ILE A 365 -19.08 0.04 -13.96
N GLY A 366 -17.94 0.65 -14.33
CA GLY A 366 -17.90 1.99 -14.89
C GLY A 366 -18.49 2.08 -16.29
N VAL A 367 -18.56 3.30 -16.80
CA VAL A 367 -19.08 3.58 -18.14
C VAL A 367 -18.11 3.03 -19.19
N ARG A 368 -18.65 2.25 -20.12
CA ARG A 368 -17.92 1.71 -21.27
C ARG A 368 -18.21 2.55 -22.50
N PRO A 369 -17.23 3.27 -23.07
CA PRO A 369 -17.40 4.00 -24.33
C PRO A 369 -18.09 3.17 -25.41
N SER A 370 -17.74 1.90 -25.59
CA SER A 370 -18.31 1.00 -26.60
C SER A 370 -19.82 0.83 -26.54
N THR A 371 -20.40 0.96 -25.34
CA THR A 371 -21.84 0.76 -25.08
C THR A 371 -22.69 2.02 -25.23
N LEU A 372 -22.05 3.19 -25.35
CA LEU A 372 -22.76 4.46 -25.46
C LEU A 372 -23.19 4.76 -26.92
N PRO A 373 -24.31 5.48 -27.13
CA PRO A 373 -24.64 6.07 -28.43
C PRO A 373 -23.56 7.07 -28.88
N HIS A 374 -23.38 7.23 -30.21
CA HIS A 374 -22.32 8.07 -30.76
C HIS A 374 -22.44 9.55 -30.39
N GLN A 375 -23.67 10.04 -30.22
CA GLN A 375 -24.00 11.44 -29.94
C GLN A 375 -24.09 11.76 -28.44
N THR A 376 -23.69 10.83 -27.57
CA THR A 376 -23.82 11.03 -26.11
C THR A 376 -22.89 12.13 -25.63
N THR A 377 -23.43 13.07 -24.84
CA THR A 377 -22.65 14.11 -24.17
C THR A 377 -21.62 13.50 -23.22
N GLY A 378 -20.44 14.10 -23.11
CA GLY A 378 -19.35 13.58 -22.26
C GLY A 378 -18.40 12.57 -22.94
N ARG A 379 -18.56 12.34 -24.25
CA ARG A 379 -17.53 11.69 -25.09
C ARG A 379 -16.45 12.68 -25.53
N ALA A 380 -15.22 12.21 -25.62
CA ALA A 380 -14.08 13.00 -26.08
C ALA A 380 -13.07 12.14 -26.86
N PRO A 381 -12.30 12.73 -27.79
CA PRO A 381 -11.21 12.02 -28.46
C PRO A 381 -10.05 11.71 -27.51
N LEU A 382 -9.28 10.66 -27.81
CA LEU A 382 -8.05 10.34 -27.08
C LEU A 382 -6.92 11.32 -27.41
N THR A 383 -6.30 11.87 -26.37
CA THR A 383 -5.07 12.67 -26.49
C THR A 383 -3.83 11.79 -26.74
N SER A 384 -2.70 12.41 -27.09
CA SER A 384 -1.42 11.68 -27.24
C SER A 384 -0.95 11.04 -25.92
N LEU A 385 -1.24 11.68 -24.78
CA LEU A 385 -0.94 11.14 -23.46
C LEU A 385 -1.84 9.93 -23.14
N ASP A 386 -3.13 10.04 -23.42
CA ASP A 386 -4.09 8.94 -23.24
C ASP A 386 -3.65 7.68 -24.00
N ARG A 387 -3.21 7.85 -25.26
CA ARG A 387 -2.71 6.74 -26.09
C ARG A 387 -1.51 6.04 -25.47
N ARG A 388 -0.56 6.78 -24.88
CA ARG A 388 0.60 6.18 -24.19
C ARG A 388 0.17 5.37 -22.97
N VAL A 389 -0.76 5.91 -22.17
CA VAL A 389 -1.30 5.21 -21.00
C VAL A 389 -2.04 3.94 -21.43
N LEU A 390 -2.86 4.04 -22.48
CA LEU A 390 -3.65 2.93 -23.03
C LEU A 390 -2.77 1.80 -23.56
N LEU A 391 -1.73 2.11 -24.33
CA LEU A 391 -0.79 1.10 -24.83
C LEU A 391 -0.09 0.35 -23.70
N HIS A 392 0.40 1.08 -22.69
CA HIS A 392 1.02 0.47 -21.52
C HIS A 392 0.02 -0.38 -20.73
N LEU A 393 -1.23 0.06 -20.63
CA LEU A 393 -2.30 -0.69 -19.97
C LEU A 393 -2.55 -2.02 -20.70
N ILE A 394 -2.71 -2.00 -22.02
CA ILE A 394 -2.96 -3.18 -22.84
C ILE A 394 -1.81 -4.19 -22.67
N GLU A 395 -0.56 -3.76 -22.80
CA GLU A 395 0.62 -4.61 -22.62
C GLU A 395 0.60 -5.33 -21.26
N ARG A 396 0.23 -4.59 -20.21
CA ARG A 396 0.18 -5.12 -18.83
C ARG A 396 -0.96 -6.09 -18.61
N VAL A 397 -2.12 -5.86 -19.22
CA VAL A 397 -3.28 -6.74 -19.11
C VAL A 397 -3.04 -8.04 -19.90
N VAL A 398 -2.48 -7.94 -21.10
CA VAL A 398 -2.13 -9.12 -21.92
C VAL A 398 -1.13 -10.02 -21.19
N GLU A 399 -0.06 -9.46 -20.60
CA GLU A 399 0.87 -10.25 -19.79
C GLU A 399 0.20 -10.88 -18.56
N ALA A 400 -0.78 -10.21 -17.95
CA ALA A 400 -1.48 -10.79 -16.80
C ALA A 400 -2.41 -11.93 -17.21
N LEU A 401 -3.10 -11.81 -18.35
CA LEU A 401 -3.97 -12.84 -18.89
C LEU A 401 -3.20 -14.10 -19.30
N SER A 402 -2.03 -13.96 -19.93
CA SER A 402 -1.21 -15.12 -20.30
C SER A 402 -0.74 -15.91 -19.06
N LEU A 403 -0.51 -15.24 -17.93
CA LEU A 403 -0.18 -15.90 -16.66
C LEU A 403 -1.37 -16.62 -16.01
N LEU A 404 -2.60 -16.17 -16.30
CA LEU A 404 -3.82 -16.78 -15.78
C LEU A 404 -4.18 -18.08 -16.52
N GLU A 405 -3.76 -18.25 -17.77
CA GLU A 405 -4.05 -19.45 -18.58
C GLU A 405 -3.31 -20.70 -18.06
N ASP A 406 -2.16 -20.51 -17.42
CA ASP A 406 -1.31 -21.59 -16.91
C ASP A 406 -1.75 -22.13 -15.53
N ASP A 407 -2.67 -21.45 -14.83
CA ASP A 407 -3.06 -21.80 -13.45
C ASP A 407 -4.44 -22.48 -13.39
N LYS A 408 -4.50 -23.67 -12.80
CA LYS A 408 -5.74 -24.45 -12.56
C LYS A 408 -6.30 -24.28 -11.14
N GLY A 409 -5.74 -23.37 -10.34
CA GLY A 409 -6.17 -23.10 -8.95
C GLY A 409 -7.46 -22.27 -8.82
N ASP A 410 -8.17 -22.51 -7.71
CA ASP A 410 -9.44 -21.92 -7.24
C ASP A 410 -10.34 -21.23 -8.29
N ALA A 411 -11.31 -22.00 -8.82
CA ALA A 411 -12.06 -21.67 -10.02
C ALA A 411 -12.89 -20.36 -9.94
N GLY A 412 -13.19 -19.85 -8.75
CA GLY A 412 -14.04 -18.67 -8.55
C GLY A 412 -13.32 -17.33 -8.81
N ASP A 413 -12.35 -16.99 -7.96
CA ASP A 413 -11.68 -15.68 -7.99
C ASP A 413 -10.80 -15.51 -9.23
N VAL A 414 -10.10 -16.57 -9.63
CA VAL A 414 -9.26 -16.57 -10.84
C VAL A 414 -10.11 -16.33 -12.08
N SER A 415 -11.30 -16.93 -12.15
CA SER A 415 -12.24 -16.71 -13.25
C SER A 415 -12.78 -15.28 -13.26
N LEU A 416 -13.12 -14.73 -12.08
CA LEU A 416 -13.60 -13.34 -11.97
C LEU A 416 -12.52 -12.32 -12.35
N ILE A 417 -11.29 -12.52 -11.90
CA ILE A 417 -10.14 -11.69 -12.28
C ILE A 417 -9.92 -11.79 -13.80
N ARG A 418 -9.91 -13.00 -14.36
CA ARG A 418 -9.75 -13.22 -15.81
C ARG A 418 -10.84 -12.49 -16.59
N GLY A 419 -12.11 -12.68 -16.25
CA GLY A 419 -13.24 -12.02 -16.88
C GLY A 419 -13.12 -10.49 -16.82
N SER A 420 -12.78 -9.95 -15.66
CA SER A 420 -12.61 -8.50 -15.46
C SER A 420 -11.47 -7.93 -16.32
N LEU A 421 -10.34 -8.64 -16.41
CA LEU A 421 -9.22 -8.26 -17.26
C LEU A 421 -9.54 -8.37 -18.75
N THR A 422 -10.27 -9.41 -19.17
CA THR A 422 -10.73 -9.58 -20.55
C THR A 422 -11.68 -8.46 -20.97
N ASP A 423 -12.64 -8.09 -20.11
CA ASP A 423 -13.56 -6.99 -20.40
C ASP A 423 -12.85 -5.64 -20.47
N LEU A 424 -11.89 -5.39 -19.56
CA LEU A 424 -11.02 -4.22 -19.64
C LEU A 424 -10.19 -4.21 -20.92
N LEU A 425 -9.62 -5.34 -21.34
CA LEU A 425 -8.84 -5.44 -22.58
C LEU A 425 -9.70 -5.15 -23.81
N ARG A 426 -10.89 -5.76 -23.90
CA ARG A 426 -11.83 -5.53 -25.01
C ARG A 426 -12.18 -4.05 -25.15
N GLU A 427 -12.48 -3.39 -24.03
CA GLU A 427 -12.79 -1.97 -24.03
C GLU A 427 -11.56 -1.11 -24.39
N ALA A 428 -10.37 -1.49 -23.90
CA ALA A 428 -9.13 -0.78 -24.22
C ALA A 428 -8.79 -0.83 -25.71
N GLU A 429 -8.98 -1.99 -26.34
CA GLU A 429 -8.79 -2.18 -27.79
C GLU A 429 -9.82 -1.37 -28.58
N TRP A 430 -11.09 -1.38 -28.14
CA TRP A 430 -12.12 -0.55 -28.75
C TRP A 430 -11.78 0.95 -28.65
N MET A 431 -11.35 1.43 -27.48
CA MET A 431 -10.91 2.83 -27.30
C MET A 431 -9.73 3.17 -28.20
N LYS A 432 -8.78 2.25 -28.38
CA LYS A 432 -7.62 2.42 -29.26
C LYS A 432 -8.05 2.55 -30.72
N GLU A 433 -8.95 1.67 -31.18
CA GLU A 433 -9.45 1.67 -32.56
C GLU A 433 -10.29 2.92 -32.86
N LYS A 434 -11.29 3.22 -32.04
CA LYS A 434 -12.21 4.34 -32.26
C LYS A 434 -11.63 5.69 -31.83
N SER A 435 -10.51 5.70 -31.11
CA SER A 435 -9.88 6.91 -30.57
C SER A 435 -10.81 7.76 -29.70
N LEU A 436 -11.68 7.11 -28.92
CA LEU A 436 -12.68 7.76 -28.07
C LEU A 436 -12.57 7.32 -26.61
N LYS A 437 -12.97 8.23 -25.71
CA LYS A 437 -13.16 8.02 -24.27
C LYS A 437 -14.44 8.71 -23.80
N CYS A 438 -14.88 8.41 -22.58
CA CYS A 438 -15.99 9.12 -21.96
C CYS A 438 -15.83 9.29 -20.45
N ALA A 439 -16.44 10.34 -19.91
CA ALA A 439 -16.57 10.53 -18.47
C ALA A 439 -17.72 9.69 -17.91
N LEU A 440 -17.69 9.38 -16.61
CA LEU A 440 -18.75 8.61 -15.94
C LEU A 440 -20.13 9.30 -16.03
N GLN A 441 -20.15 10.64 -16.05
CA GLN A 441 -21.36 11.45 -16.22
C GLN A 441 -22.01 11.31 -17.60
N ALA A 442 -21.35 10.67 -18.56
CA ALA A 442 -21.90 10.43 -19.89
C ALA A 442 -23.01 9.36 -19.90
N TRP A 443 -23.21 8.61 -18.81
CA TRP A 443 -24.24 7.57 -18.79
C TRP A 443 -25.66 8.15 -18.86
N PRO A 444 -26.51 7.70 -19.81
CA PRO A 444 -27.88 8.17 -19.91
C PRO A 444 -28.70 7.83 -18.65
N GLY A 445 -29.23 8.85 -18.00
CA GLY A 445 -30.08 8.71 -16.82
C GLY A 445 -29.33 8.60 -15.49
N GLY A 446 -28.05 8.99 -15.43
CA GLY A 446 -27.33 9.23 -14.18
C GLY A 446 -26.68 8.00 -13.56
N LEU A 447 -26.06 8.19 -12.40
CA LEU A 447 -25.24 7.17 -11.73
C LEU A 447 -26.12 6.07 -11.11
N SER A 448 -27.29 6.42 -10.59
CA SER A 448 -28.24 5.47 -10.01
C SER A 448 -28.67 4.43 -11.03
N ARG A 449 -29.00 4.88 -12.24
CA ARG A 449 -29.37 3.95 -13.32
C ARG A 449 -28.19 3.11 -13.77
N LEU A 450 -26.97 3.66 -13.80
CA LEU A 450 -25.77 2.87 -14.10
C LEU A 450 -25.57 1.73 -13.08
N LEU A 451 -25.73 2.03 -11.79
CA LEU A 451 -25.62 1.06 -10.71
C LEU A 451 -26.72 0.00 -10.77
N CYS A 452 -27.99 0.41 -11.01
CA CYS A 452 -29.12 -0.51 -11.12
C CYS A 452 -29.10 -1.35 -12.41
N ALA A 453 -28.61 -0.78 -13.51
CA ALA A 453 -28.50 -1.47 -14.79
C ALA A 453 -27.34 -2.48 -14.82
N SER A 454 -26.39 -2.39 -13.88
CA SER A 454 -25.35 -3.40 -13.74
C SER A 454 -25.98 -4.72 -13.28
N PRO A 455 -25.99 -5.79 -14.09
CA PRO A 455 -26.64 -7.06 -13.74
C PRO A 455 -26.00 -7.76 -12.53
N GLU A 456 -24.86 -7.25 -12.08
CA GLU A 456 -24.03 -7.82 -11.01
C GLU A 456 -24.32 -7.12 -9.69
N LEU A 457 -24.52 -5.81 -9.73
CA LEU A 457 -24.94 -5.02 -8.56
C LEU A 457 -26.45 -5.08 -8.39
N GLY A 458 -27.21 -5.09 -9.48
CA GLY A 458 -28.66 -5.30 -9.51
C GLY A 458 -29.10 -6.75 -9.22
N ARG A 459 -28.18 -7.67 -8.93
CA ARG A 459 -28.51 -8.95 -8.26
C ARG A 459 -28.47 -8.85 -6.74
N LEU A 460 -27.81 -7.82 -6.22
CA LEU A 460 -27.86 -7.51 -4.80
C LEU A 460 -29.15 -6.73 -4.48
N VAL A 461 -29.60 -5.87 -5.42
CA VAL A 461 -30.87 -5.09 -5.45
C VAL A 461 -32.00 -5.98 -5.88
#